data_AF-A0A4R2T3F1-F1
#
_entry.id   AF-A0A4R2T3F1-F1
#
_cell.length_a   1.000
_cell.length_b   1.000
_cell.length_c   1.000
_cell.angle_alpha   90.00
_cell.angle_beta   90.00
_cell.angle_gamma   90.00
#
_symmetry.space_group_name_H-M   'P 1'
#
loop_
_entity.id
_entity.type
_entity.pdbx_description
1 polymer ?
#
loop_
_entity_poly.entity_id
_entity_poly.type
_entity_poly.pdbx_seq_one_letter_code
_entity_poly.pdbx_strand_id
1 'polypeptide(L)' 'MPAFTSTSAPVHTLWDTPDTAIQRLPGIWFVTTPSHGGFVLSDERQAAMPEALRLDGIYYEEDVNWSLVNRVRD' A
#
# COMPACT_ATOMS: atom_id res chain seq x y z
N MET A 1 -18.66 1.31 -8.49
CA MET A 1 -17.23 1.40 -8.15
C MET A 1 -16.56 0.13 -8.63
N PRO A 2 -15.33 0.19 -9.16
CA PRO A 2 -14.59 -1.02 -9.47
C PRO A 2 -14.42 -1.84 -8.19
N ALA A 3 -14.73 -3.14 -8.25
CA ALA A 3 -14.48 -4.04 -7.15
C ALA A 3 -13.00 -4.48 -7.22
N PHE A 4 -12.18 -3.93 -6.34
CA PHE A 4 -10.76 -4.28 -6.26
C PHE A 4 -10.57 -5.71 -5.75
N THR A 5 -9.58 -6.42 -6.28
CA THR A 5 -9.29 -7.80 -5.88
C THR A 5 -8.27 -7.85 -4.74
N SER A 6 -8.50 -8.71 -3.74
CA SER A 6 -7.48 -9.00 -2.73
C SER A 6 -6.32 -9.77 -3.36
N THR A 7 -5.12 -9.35 -3.03
CA THR A 7 -3.88 -10.07 -3.36
C THR A 7 -3.37 -10.82 -2.13
N SER A 8 -2.40 -11.73 -2.32
CA SER A 8 -1.65 -12.34 -1.21
C SER A 8 -0.85 -11.29 -0.44
N ALA A 9 -0.56 -11.58 0.83
CA ALA A 9 0.28 -10.72 1.65
C ALA A 9 1.68 -10.55 1.02
N PRO A 10 2.26 -9.34 1.03
CA PRO A 10 3.63 -9.14 0.58
C PRO A 10 4.59 -9.87 1.52
N VAL A 11 5.44 -10.71 0.95
CA VAL A 11 6.50 -11.42 1.69
C VAL A 11 7.86 -10.73 1.59
N HIS A 12 8.00 -9.81 0.63
CA HIS A 12 9.15 -8.93 0.47
C HIS A 12 8.69 -7.51 0.12
N THR A 13 9.32 -6.52 0.72
CA THR A 13 9.05 -5.10 0.48
C THR A 13 10.36 -4.34 0.25
N LEU A 14 10.26 -3.04 -0.05
CA LEU A 14 11.46 -2.20 -0.13
C LEU A 14 12.19 -2.06 1.22
N TRP A 15 11.50 -2.35 2.32
CA TRP A 15 12.01 -2.28 3.69
C TRP A 15 12.36 -3.66 4.25
N ASP A 16 12.63 -4.63 3.38
CA ASP A 16 12.86 -6.05 3.70
C ASP A 16 11.55 -6.84 3.97
N THR A 17 11.68 -7.98 4.63
CA THR A 17 10.62 -8.92 4.98
C THR A 17 9.75 -8.32 6.08
N PRO A 18 8.42 -8.23 5.89
CA PRO A 18 7.53 -7.70 6.93
C PRO A 18 7.47 -8.58 8.17
N ASP A 19 7.57 -7.94 9.35
CA ASP A 19 7.21 -8.57 10.62
C ASP A 19 5.69 -8.76 10.72
N THR A 20 4.94 -7.78 10.19
CA THR A 20 3.48 -7.87 10.05
C THR A 20 3.01 -7.39 8.69
N ALA A 21 1.95 -8.03 8.17
CA ALA A 21 1.23 -7.60 6.98
C ALA A 21 -0.27 -7.77 7.21
N ILE A 22 -1.01 -6.66 7.23
CA ILE A 22 -2.45 -6.62 7.50
C ILE A 22 -3.16 -6.00 6.30
N GLN A 23 -4.07 -6.75 5.67
CA GLN A 23 -4.88 -6.22 4.59
C GLN A 23 -5.96 -5.30 5.16
N ARG A 24 -5.90 -4.01 4.82
CA ARG A 24 -6.88 -3.01 5.27
C ARG A 24 -8.09 -2.94 4.35
N LEU A 25 -7.86 -3.09 3.04
CA LEU A 25 -8.86 -3.19 1.98
C LEU A 25 -8.33 -4.16 0.91
N PRO A 26 -9.19 -4.70 0.02
CA PRO A 26 -8.72 -5.52 -1.11
C PRO A 26 -7.62 -4.79 -1.90
N GLY A 27 -6.43 -5.39 -1.93
CA GLY A 27 -5.25 -4.84 -2.59
C GLY A 27 -4.49 -3.75 -1.84
N ILE A 28 -4.83 -3.46 -0.58
CA ILE A 28 -4.10 -2.48 0.27
C ILE A 28 -3.58 -3.19 1.52
N TRP A 29 -2.26 -3.27 1.64
CA TRP A 29 -1.58 -3.90 2.76
C TRP A 29 -0.89 -2.86 3.61
N PHE A 30 -1.13 -2.87 4.92
CA PHE A 30 -0.30 -2.17 5.89
C PHE A 30 0.78 -3.14 6.37
N VAL A 31 2.04 -2.75 6.22
CA VAL A 31 3.20 -3.57 6.59
C VAL A 31 4.06 -2.84 7.61
N THR A 32 4.67 -3.61 8.51
CA THR A 32 5.70 -3.12 9.43
C THR A 32 6.94 -3.98 9.29
N THR A 33 8.11 -3.37 9.30
CA THR A 33 9.42 -4.02 9.37
C THR A 33 10.20 -3.44 10.57
N PRO A 34 11.36 -4.00 10.93
CA PRO A 34 12.14 -3.50 12.06
C PRO A 34 12.63 -2.05 11.90
N SER A 35 12.75 -1.54 10.68
CA SER A 35 13.27 -0.19 10.40
C SER A 35 12.22 0.81 9.93
N HIS A 36 11.25 0.36 9.11
CA HIS A 36 10.25 1.20 8.46
C HIS A 36 8.93 0.43 8.29
N GLY A 37 7.96 1.08 7.64
CA GLY A 37 6.70 0.47 7.25
C GLY A 37 5.91 1.36 6.31
N GLY A 38 4.67 0.96 6.05
CA GLY A 38 3.75 1.77 5.27
C GLY A 38 2.69 0.95 4.56
N PHE A 39 2.15 1.52 3.48
CA PHE A 39 1.20 0.84 2.62
C PHE A 39 1.85 0.27 1.37
N VAL A 40 1.45 -0.95 1.02
CA VAL A 40 1.76 -1.60 -0.26
C VAL A 40 0.46 -1.77 -1.03
N LEU A 41 0.40 -1.17 -2.21
CA LEU A 41 -0.76 -1.28 -3.10
C LEU A 41 -0.57 -2.44 -4.09
N SER A 42 -1.67 -3.10 -4.47
CA SER A 42 -1.70 -3.91 -5.68
C SER A 42 -1.57 -3.03 -6.92
N ASP A 43 -1.17 -3.61 -8.05
CA ASP A 43 -1.08 -2.88 -9.33
C ASP A 43 -2.41 -2.21 -9.70
N GLU A 44 -3.53 -2.88 -9.41
CA GLU A 44 -4.88 -2.33 -9.63
C GLU A 44 -5.14 -1.08 -8.76
N ARG A 45 -4.80 -1.14 -7.46
CA ARG A 45 -4.94 0.00 -6.54
C ARG A 45 -4.01 1.14 -6.91
N GLN A 46 -2.78 0.83 -7.32
CA GLN A 46 -1.81 1.81 -7.77
C GLN A 46 -2.24 2.49 -9.07
N ALA A 47 -2.81 1.75 -10.02
CA ALA A 47 -3.33 2.31 -11.26
C ALA A 47 -4.54 3.23 -11.02
N ALA A 48 -5.37 2.91 -10.02
CA ALA A 48 -6.54 3.69 -9.63
C ALA A 48 -6.20 4.95 -8.79
N MET A 49 -4.95 5.13 -8.36
CA MET A 49 -4.55 6.31 -7.62
C MET A 49 -4.73 7.59 -8.44
N PRO A 50 -5.42 8.63 -7.92
CA PRO A 50 -5.47 9.93 -8.58
C PRO A 50 -4.06 10.47 -8.80
N GLU A 51 -3.83 11.05 -9.99
CA GLU A 51 -2.49 11.46 -10.44
C GLU A 51 -1.76 12.34 -9.41
N ALA A 52 -2.47 13.29 -8.78
CA ALA A 52 -1.90 14.18 -7.77
C ALA A 52 -1.41 13.48 -6.49
N LEU A 53 -1.84 12.23 -6.24
CA LEU A 53 -1.49 11.44 -5.05
C LEU A 53 -0.66 10.20 -5.40
N ARG A 54 -0.46 9.91 -6.69
CA ARG A 54 0.17 8.68 -7.17
C ARG A 54 1.69 8.82 -7.19
N LEU A 55 2.37 7.91 -6.51
CA LEU A 55 3.84 7.77 -6.60
C LEU A 55 4.25 6.95 -7.83
N ASP A 56 5.53 6.94 -8.17
CA ASP A 56 6.05 6.10 -9.26
C ASP A 56 5.99 4.60 -8.94
N GLY A 57 5.94 4.25 -7.64
CA GLY A 57 5.90 2.88 -7.14
C GLY A 57 4.68 2.59 -6.26
N ILE A 58 4.57 1.31 -5.86
CA ILE A 58 3.45 0.79 -5.07
C ILE A 58 3.61 0.97 -3.55
N TYR A 59 4.76 1.49 -3.10
CA TYR A 59 5.10 1.61 -1.70
C TYR A 59 4.91 3.04 -1.20
N TYR A 60 4.06 3.21 -0.19
CA TYR A 60 3.75 4.49 0.43
C TYR A 60 4.23 4.44 1.88
N GLU A 61 5.44 4.97 2.09
CA GLU A 61 6.16 5.00 3.35
C GLU A 61 5.41 5.74 4.48
N GLU A 62 5.52 5.24 5.70
CA GLU A 62 4.73 5.68 6.86
C GLU A 62 5.00 7.11 7.36
N ASP A 63 6.24 7.59 7.27
CA ASP A 63 6.66 8.91 7.74
C ASP A 63 6.50 10.02 6.70
N VAL A 64 6.40 9.67 5.41
CA VAL A 64 6.38 10.65 4.31
C VAL A 64 5.07 10.59 3.52
N ASN A 65 4.57 9.40 3.21
CA ASN A 65 3.60 9.20 2.11
C ASN A 65 2.27 8.57 2.54
N TRP A 66 2.19 7.96 3.72
CA TRP A 66 1.01 7.24 4.23
C TRP A 66 -0.30 8.04 4.15
N SER A 67 -0.22 9.36 4.32
CA SER A 67 -1.41 10.23 4.37
C SER A 67 -2.13 10.32 3.03
N LEU A 68 -1.42 10.04 1.92
CA LEU A 68 -1.98 10.01 0.57
C LEU A 68 -2.97 8.86 0.41
N VAL A 69 -2.69 7.70 1.02
CA VAL A 69 -3.53 6.49 0.94
C VAL A 69 -4.87 6.70 1.66
N ASN A 70 -4.87 7.42 2.79
CA ASN A 70 -6.08 7.66 3.59
C ASN A 70 -7.13 8.58 2.90
N ARG A 71 -6.74 9.32 1.86
CA ARG A 71 -7.63 10.21 1.10
C ARG A 71 -8.35 9.52 -0.06
N VAL A 72 -8.03 8.25 -0.29
CA VAL A 72 -8.62 7.41 -1.33
C VAL A 72 -9.72 6.58 -0.69
N ARG A 73 -10.80 7.26 -0.33
CA ARG A 73 -12.02 6.58 0.06
C ARG A 73 -12.92 6.51 -1.15
N ASP A 74 -13.47 5.32 -1.35
CA ASP A 74 -14.61 5.01 -2.21
C ASP A 74 -15.50 6.23 -2.47
#